data_AF-A0A9P1JR28-F1
#
_entry.id   AF-A0A9P1JR28-F1
#
_cell.length_a   1.000
_cell.length_b   1.000
_cell.length_c   1.000
_cell.angle_alpha   90.00
_cell.angle_beta   90.00
_cell.angle_gamma   90.00
#
_symmetry.space_group_name_H-M   'P 1'
#
loop_
_entity.id
_entity.type
_entity.pdbx_description
1 polymer ?
#
loop_
_entity_poly.entity_id
_entity_poly.type
_entity_poly.pdbx_seq_one_letter_code
_entity_poly.pdbx_strand_id
1 'polypeptide(L)'
;MAISRADLFRGRFRSEARPSQPPAAPSQALEARIGAGCLSYTGIDCRMCGDHCDHGAIRFRPLGRGRWLPIIEEGGCTGCGDCAGVCPVKAVTMEAVAA
;
A
#
# COMPACT_ATOMS: atom_id res chain seq x y z
N MET A 1 -5.18 15.77 -27.02
CA MET A 1 -5.75 14.58 -26.36
C MET A 1 -7.26 14.76 -26.31
N ALA A 2 -8.01 14.10 -27.20
CA ALA A 2 -9.46 14.14 -27.21
C ALA A 2 -9.98 12.70 -27.14
N ILE A 3 -10.63 12.35 -26.05
CA ILE A 3 -11.22 11.03 -25.84
C ILE A 3 -12.48 10.95 -26.71
N SER A 4 -12.54 10.02 -27.67
CA SER A 4 -13.72 9.86 -28.54
C SER A 4 -14.82 9.10 -27.82
N ARG A 5 -16.09 9.39 -28.14
CA ARG A 5 -17.27 8.68 -27.59
C ARG A 5 -17.20 7.16 -27.85
N ALA A 6 -16.50 6.72 -28.89
CA ALA A 6 -16.29 5.31 -29.20
C ALA A 6 -15.36 4.58 -28.20
N ASP A 7 -14.39 5.30 -27.61
CA ASP A 7 -13.43 4.72 -26.65
C ASP A 7 -14.08 4.45 -25.28
N LEU A 8 -15.08 5.26 -24.91
CA LEU A 8 -15.92 5.07 -23.73
C LEU A 8 -16.69 3.75 -23.77
N PHE A 9 -17.28 3.42 -24.93
CA PHE A 9 -18.09 2.21 -25.12
C PHE A 9 -17.25 0.92 -25.17
N ARG A 10 -15.98 0.99 -25.59
CA ARG A 10 -15.09 -0.18 -25.71
C ARG A 10 -14.27 -0.45 -24.44
N GLY A 11 -14.52 0.29 -23.35
CA GLY A 11 -13.81 0.12 -22.07
C GLY A 11 -12.30 0.33 -22.17
N ARG A 12 -11.81 1.08 -23.18
CA ARG A 12 -10.37 1.35 -23.38
C ARG A 12 -9.87 2.56 -22.59
N PHE A 13 -10.38 2.73 -21.37
CA PHE A 13 -9.78 3.64 -20.40
C PHE A 13 -8.47 3.01 -19.95
N ARG A 14 -7.38 3.33 -20.66
CA ARG A 14 -6.03 2.97 -20.25
C ARG A 14 -5.75 3.67 -18.92
N SER A 15 -6.04 2.99 -17.82
CA SER A 15 -5.24 3.10 -16.61
C SER A 15 -3.83 2.70 -17.03
N GLU A 16 -2.99 3.68 -17.33
CA GLU A 16 -1.58 3.44 -17.56
C GLU A 16 -1.02 2.85 -16.27
N ALA A 17 -0.83 1.53 -16.24
CA ALA A 17 -0.12 0.86 -15.20
C ALA A 17 1.27 1.49 -15.14
N ARG A 18 1.53 2.24 -14.06
CA ARG A 18 2.82 2.85 -13.78
C ARG A 18 3.86 1.71 -13.76
N PRO A 19 4.93 1.76 -14.57
CA PRO A 19 5.96 0.73 -14.52
C PRO A 19 6.51 0.67 -13.10
N SER A 20 6.43 -0.51 -12.48
CA SER A 20 7.11 -0.82 -11.23
C SER A 20 8.61 -0.73 -11.46
N GLN A 21 9.18 0.44 -11.17
CA GLN A 21 10.62 0.66 -11.18
C GLN A 21 11.28 -0.41 -10.29
N PRO A 22 12.27 -1.17 -10.80
CA PRO A 22 13.00 -2.15 -9.99
C PRO A 22 13.68 -1.45 -8.82
N PRO A 23 13.83 -2.11 -7.65
CA PRO A 23 14.35 -1.47 -6.46
C PRO A 23 15.79 -1.00 -6.73
N ALA A 24 15.96 0.32 -6.79
CA ALA A 24 17.28 0.93 -6.65
C ALA A 24 17.75 0.58 -5.23
N ALA A 25 18.69 -0.35 -5.12
CA ALA A 25 19.24 -0.78 -3.84
C ALA A 25 19.93 0.39 -3.11
N PRO A 26 19.61 0.66 -1.84
CA PRO A 26 20.43 1.49 -0.97
C PRO A 26 20.85 0.78 0.32
N SER A 27 21.93 1.27 0.91
CA SER A 27 22.72 0.71 2.03
C SER A 27 22.07 0.74 3.42
N GLN A 28 20.75 0.92 3.51
CA GLN A 28 19.96 0.73 4.72
C GLN A 28 18.52 0.40 4.28
N ALA A 29 18.11 -0.85 4.42
CA ALA A 29 16.74 -1.24 4.10
C ALA A 29 15.81 -0.55 5.11
N LEU A 30 14.84 0.23 4.63
CA LEU A 30 13.76 0.77 5.44
C LEU A 30 12.49 0.00 5.08
N GLU A 31 11.77 -0.48 6.08
CA GLU A 31 10.50 -1.18 5.90
C GLU A 31 9.41 -0.52 6.73
N ALA A 32 8.19 -0.55 6.22
CA ALA A 32 7.04 -0.09 6.98
C ALA A 32 6.79 -1.03 8.17
N ARG A 33 6.36 -0.48 9.30
CA ARG A 33 5.82 -1.25 10.43
C ARG A 33 4.43 -0.75 10.75
N ILE A 34 3.52 -1.68 11.04
CA ILE A 34 2.14 -1.38 11.42
C ILE A 34 1.97 -1.61 12.92
N GLY A 35 1.81 -0.52 13.67
CA GLY A 35 1.66 -0.51 15.11
C GLY A 35 0.26 -0.92 15.58
N ALA A 36 0.16 -1.22 16.88
CA ALA A 36 -1.06 -1.71 17.55
C ALA A 36 -2.26 -0.74 17.47
N GLY A 37 -2.02 0.55 17.19
CA GLY A 37 -3.08 1.57 17.01
C GLY A 37 -3.81 1.50 15.67
N CYS A 38 -3.54 0.51 14.81
CA CYS A 38 -4.20 0.40 13.51
C CYS A 38 -5.72 0.17 13.65
N LEU A 39 -6.52 1.00 13.00
CA LEU A 39 -7.98 0.90 13.02
C LEU A 39 -8.51 -0.43 12.44
N SER A 40 -7.75 -1.05 11.53
CA SER A 40 -8.09 -2.39 11.01
C SER A 40 -8.16 -3.47 12.10
N TYR A 41 -7.47 -3.28 13.23
CA TYR A 41 -7.55 -4.20 14.37
C TYR A 41 -8.83 -4.07 15.18
N THR A 42 -9.59 -2.98 15.05
CA THR A 42 -10.73 -2.67 15.94
C THR A 42 -12.10 -2.82 15.28
N GLY A 43 -12.15 -3.36 14.05
CA GLY A 43 -13.41 -3.58 13.33
C GLY A 43 -13.78 -2.47 12.34
N ILE A 44 -12.91 -1.47 12.20
CA ILE A 44 -13.02 -0.42 11.19
C ILE A 44 -12.27 -0.89 9.94
N ASP A 45 -12.93 -0.87 8.78
CA ASP A 45 -12.30 -1.25 7.50
C ASP A 45 -11.44 -0.10 6.95
N CYS A 46 -10.26 0.11 7.57
CA CYS A 46 -9.30 1.14 7.17
C CYS A 46 -8.14 0.51 6.38
N ARG A 47 -8.09 0.78 5.07
CA ARG A 47 -7.07 0.22 4.15
C ARG A 47 -6.17 1.26 3.48
N MET A 48 -6.22 2.50 3.95
CA MET A 48 -5.50 3.65 3.37
C MET A 48 -4.04 3.35 3.02
N CYS A 49 -3.31 2.66 3.92
CA CYS A 49 -1.92 2.31 3.67
C CYS A 49 -1.73 1.31 2.52
N GLY A 50 -2.61 0.33 2.35
CA GLY A 50 -2.57 -0.59 1.21
C GLY A 50 -3.06 0.04 -0.07
N ASP A 51 -4.09 0.89 0.00
CA ASP A 51 -4.64 1.58 -1.17
C ASP A 51 -3.63 2.56 -1.80
N HIS A 52 -2.72 3.12 -0.99
CA HIS A 52 -1.63 4.00 -1.45
C HIS A 52 -0.29 3.27 -1.60
N CYS A 53 -0.26 1.95 -1.43
CA CYS A 53 0.93 1.17 -1.70
C CYS A 53 0.95 0.79 -3.19
N ASP A 54 1.57 1.64 -4.02
CA ASP A 54 1.76 1.38 -5.46
C ASP A 54 2.48 0.04 -5.74
N HIS A 55 3.29 -0.43 -4.79
CA HIS A 55 4.02 -1.69 -4.87
C HIS A 55 3.19 -2.92 -4.46
N GLY A 56 1.99 -2.73 -3.90
CA GLY A 56 1.13 -3.83 -3.44
C GLY A 56 1.72 -4.65 -2.29
N ALA A 57 2.64 -4.06 -1.52
CA ALA A 57 3.36 -4.71 -0.42
C ALA A 57 2.48 -4.98 0.81
N ILE A 58 1.36 -4.25 0.97
CA ILE A 58 0.50 -4.35 2.15
C ILE A 58 -0.77 -5.13 1.79
N ARG A 59 -0.98 -6.28 2.44
CA ARG A 59 -2.16 -7.14 2.28
C ARG A 59 -3.00 -7.13 3.54
N PHE A 60 -4.31 -7.31 3.39
CA PHE A 60 -5.24 -7.36 4.51
C PHE A 60 -5.85 -8.75 4.61
N ARG A 61 -5.46 -9.50 5.64
CA ARG A 61 -6.04 -10.81 5.94
C ARG A 61 -7.27 -10.65 6.85
N PRO A 62 -8.44 -11.18 6.48
CA PRO A 62 -9.61 -11.14 7.37
C PRO A 62 -9.33 -11.91 8.68
N LEU A 63 -9.63 -11.28 9.83
CA LEU A 63 -9.60 -11.94 11.15
C LEU A 63 -11.01 -12.25 11.68
N GLY A 64 -12.07 -11.81 10.97
CA GLY A 64 -13.45 -11.93 11.39
C GLY A 64 -13.93 -10.75 12.26
N ARG A 65 -15.25 -10.65 12.45
CA ARG A 65 -15.91 -9.56 13.21
C ARG A 65 -15.54 -8.15 12.72
N GLY A 66 -15.36 -8.00 11.41
CA GLY A 66 -14.96 -6.74 10.77
C GLY A 66 -13.49 -6.36 10.94
N ARG A 67 -12.68 -7.19 11.60
CA ARG A 67 -11.25 -6.94 11.83
C ARG A 67 -10.40 -7.50 10.69
N TRP A 68 -9.32 -6.79 10.40
CA TRP A 68 -8.35 -7.14 9.38
C TRP A 68 -6.94 -7.06 9.97
N LEU A 69 -6.11 -8.05 9.62
CA LEU A 69 -4.68 -8.03 9.89
C LEU A 69 -3.97 -7.49 8.65
N PRO A 70 -3.41 -6.29 8.70
CA PRO A 70 -2.51 -5.84 7.67
C PRO A 70 -1.17 -6.60 7.80
N ILE A 71 -0.66 -7.08 6.68
CA ILE A 71 0.55 -7.88 6.54
C ILE A 71 1.41 -7.16 5.49
N ILE A 72 2.69 -7.00 5.77
CA ILE A 72 3.66 -6.49 4.82
C ILE A 72 4.37 -7.69 4.23
N GLU A 73 4.29 -7.85 2.91
CA GLU A 73 4.93 -8.95 2.20
C GLU A 73 6.44 -8.70 2.12
N GLU A 74 7.21 -9.70 2.53
CA GLU A 74 8.67 -9.66 2.51
C GLU A 74 9.19 -9.35 1.09
N GLY A 75 10.11 -8.40 0.99
CA GLY A 75 10.68 -7.97 -0.29
C GLY A 75 9.74 -7.13 -1.19
N GLY A 76 8.48 -6.95 -0.80
CA GLY A 76 7.54 -6.07 -1.50
C GLY A 76 7.67 -4.59 -1.08
N CYS A 77 8.08 -4.32 0.16
CA CYS A 77 8.25 -2.97 0.67
C CYS A 77 9.55 -2.34 0.15
N THR A 78 9.44 -1.17 -0.48
CA THR A 78 10.60 -0.42 -1.01
C THR A 78 11.11 0.65 -0.07
N GLY A 79 10.44 0.86 1.07
CA GLY A 79 10.77 1.94 1.99
C GLY A 79 10.30 3.33 1.56
N CYS A 80 9.41 3.46 0.56
CA CYS A 80 8.98 4.76 0.01
C CYS A 80 8.27 5.69 1.02
N GLY A 81 7.56 5.12 2.00
CA GLY A 81 6.92 5.88 3.07
C GLY A 81 5.51 6.44 2.76
N ASP A 82 4.95 6.22 1.57
CA ASP A 82 3.62 6.72 1.18
C ASP A 82 2.54 6.29 2.19
N CYS A 83 2.59 5.01 2.59
CA CYS A 83 1.68 4.43 3.58
C CYS A 83 1.73 5.13 4.96
N ALA A 84 2.90 5.60 5.39
CA ALA A 84 3.07 6.34 6.63
C ALA A 84 2.46 7.75 6.52
N GLY A 85 2.60 8.39 5.36
CA GLY A 85 2.05 9.72 5.09
C GLY A 85 0.52 9.78 5.08
N VAL A 86 -0.15 8.72 4.59
CA VAL A 86 -1.62 8.69 4.47
C VAL A 86 -2.34 8.09 5.68
N CYS A 87 -1.61 7.58 6.67
CA CYS A 87 -2.22 6.91 7.81
C CYS A 87 -2.93 7.93 8.74
N PRO A 88 -4.27 7.90 8.87
CA PRO A 88 -5.01 8.93 9.60
C PRO A 88 -4.72 8.93 11.10
N VAL A 89 -4.32 7.78 11.65
CA VAL A 89 -3.99 7.59 13.07
C VAL A 89 -2.48 7.43 13.32
N LYS A 90 -1.64 7.64 12.29
CA LYS A 90 -0.17 7.51 12.37
C LYS A 90 0.29 6.18 12.96
N ALA A 91 -0.45 5.11 12.69
CA ALA A 91 -0.12 3.75 13.12
C ALA A 91 0.93 3.06 12.22
N VAL A 92 1.31 3.68 11.10
CA VAL A 92 2.35 3.17 10.20
C VAL A 92 3.62 3.99 10.40
N THR A 93 4.73 3.32 10.67
CA THR A 93 6.08 3.91 10.83
C THR A 93 7.04 3.32 9.82
N MET A 94 8.15 4.01 9.54
CA MET A 94 9.24 3.48 8.72
C MET A 94 10.43 3.18 9.63
N GLU A 95 10.92 1.95 9.59
CA GLU A 95 11.99 1.48 10.47
C GLU A 95 13.09 0.81 9.67
N ALA A 96 14.34 0.91 10.16
CA ALA A 96 15.46 0.23 9.55
C ALA A 96 15.36 -1.27 9.79
N VAL A 97 15.46 -2.07 8.73
CA VAL A 97 15.54 -3.53 8.80
C VAL A 97 17.02 -3.92 8.77
N ALA A 98 17.43 -4.73 9.74
CA ALA A 98 18.75 -5.37 9.71
C ALA A 98 18.72 -6.46 8.63
N ALA A 99 19.69 -6.41 7.71
CA ALA A 99 19.89 -7.42 6.67
C ALA A 99 20.40 -8.74 7.24
#